data_AF-A0A553ABM1-F1
#
_entry.id   AF-A0A553ABM1-F1
#
_cell.length_a   1.000
_cell.length_b   1.000
_cell.length_c   1.000
_cell.angle_alpha   90.00
_cell.angle_beta   90.00
_cell.angle_gamma   90.00
#
_symmetry.space_group_name_H-M   'P 1'
#
loop_
_entity.id
_entity.type
_entity.pdbx_description
1 polymer ?
#
loop_
_entity_poly.entity_id
_entity_poly.type
_entity_poly.pdbx_seq_one_letter_code
_entity_poly.pdbx_strand_id
1 'polypeptide(L)'
;MPEFVFVGFLARAVAPRPDFLARAPITDVCSVSEHLSPGPPDRFDRLVHNTAGAYDTEALAWSVVPEAERSAYTLFAYRAMCVRFDGGDSEPWSPADEWPGLSAVADLSTYVSIGYDIVNTSIGMWFDCSPLSCNSIAEEHPVNAHCLIDDLEVATGLARVFANDGAHVEPGPYHVVEVLWRPSSAS
;
A
#
# COMPACT_ATOMS: atom_id res chain seq x y z
N MET A 1 16.96 -5.83 -10.71
CA MET A 1 15.67 -5.61 -10.01
C MET A 1 15.91 -4.51 -8.99
N PRO A 2 15.00 -3.55 -8.84
CA PRO A 2 15.14 -2.50 -7.84
C PRO A 2 15.11 -3.11 -6.42
N GLU A 3 15.76 -2.42 -5.49
CA GLU A 3 15.78 -2.81 -4.08
C GLU A 3 14.44 -2.49 -3.42
N PHE A 4 14.01 -3.35 -2.49
CA PHE A 4 12.79 -3.18 -1.71
C PHE A 4 13.09 -3.33 -0.23
N VAL A 5 12.50 -2.47 0.59
CA VAL A 5 12.60 -2.50 2.05
C VAL A 5 11.24 -2.83 2.64
N PHE A 6 11.22 -3.71 3.65
CA PHE A 6 10.01 -4.02 4.40
C PHE A 6 9.56 -2.79 5.20
N VAL A 7 8.30 -2.41 5.02
CA VAL A 7 7.69 -1.24 5.68
C VAL A 7 6.91 -1.67 6.91
N GLY A 8 6.19 -2.79 6.83
CA GLY A 8 5.38 -3.27 7.94
C GLY A 8 4.20 -4.11 7.51
N PHE A 9 3.50 -4.61 8.51
CA PHE A 9 2.21 -5.26 8.40
C PHE A 9 1.09 -4.26 8.71
N LEU A 10 -0.08 -4.45 8.10
CA LEU A 10 -1.29 -3.72 8.47
C LEU A 10 -2.53 -4.56 8.19
N ALA A 11 -3.40 -4.68 9.18
CA ALA A 11 -4.72 -5.29 9.02
C ALA A 11 -5.67 -4.26 8.40
N ARG A 12 -6.44 -4.65 7.39
CA ARG A 12 -7.31 -3.75 6.62
C ARG A 12 -8.71 -4.34 6.49
N ALA A 13 -9.73 -3.52 6.72
CA ALA A 13 -11.10 -3.83 6.37
C ALA A 13 -11.25 -3.61 4.86
N VAL A 14 -11.00 -4.66 4.08
CA VAL A 14 -10.96 -4.58 2.61
C VAL A 14 -12.35 -4.23 2.08
N ALA A 15 -12.45 -3.08 1.41
CA ALA A 15 -13.68 -2.67 0.76
C ALA A 15 -13.91 -3.49 -0.52
N PRO A 16 -15.17 -3.89 -0.80
CA PRO A 16 -15.54 -4.38 -2.12
C PRO A 16 -15.41 -3.24 -3.15
N ARG A 17 -15.47 -3.59 -4.44
CA ARG A 17 -15.48 -2.58 -5.52
C ARG A 17 -16.53 -1.48 -5.25
N PRO A 18 -16.13 -0.20 -5.10
CA PRO A 18 -17.05 0.89 -4.88
C PRO A 18 -17.78 1.27 -6.19
N ASP A 19 -18.96 1.87 -6.05
CA ASP A 19 -19.83 2.22 -7.19
C ASP A 19 -19.16 3.14 -8.22
N PHE A 20 -18.29 4.04 -7.79
CA PHE A 20 -17.60 4.97 -8.70
C PHE A 20 -16.48 4.32 -9.51
N LEU A 21 -16.07 3.08 -9.19
CA LEU A 21 -15.15 2.25 -9.98
C LEU A 21 -15.90 1.15 -10.74
N ALA A 22 -17.17 1.37 -11.09
CA ALA A 22 -18.03 0.35 -11.70
C ALA A 22 -17.48 -0.25 -13.01
N ARG A 23 -16.60 0.48 -13.72
CA ARG A 23 -16.00 0.01 -14.98
C ARG A 23 -14.65 -0.68 -14.75
N ALA A 24 -14.03 -0.53 -13.59
CA ALA A 24 -12.80 -1.22 -13.25
C ALA A 24 -13.05 -2.73 -13.08
N PRO A 25 -12.16 -3.60 -13.61
CA PRO A 25 -12.28 -5.05 -13.52
C PRO A 25 -11.84 -5.61 -12.15
N ILE A 26 -12.27 -4.96 -11.06
CA ILE A 26 -11.85 -5.26 -9.69
C ILE A 26 -12.97 -5.92 -8.89
N THR A 27 -12.61 -6.72 -7.90
CA THR A 27 -13.54 -7.28 -6.90
C THR A 27 -13.48 -6.51 -5.60
N ASP A 28 -12.29 -6.03 -5.25
CA ASP A 28 -11.97 -5.40 -3.98
C ASP A 28 -10.82 -4.40 -4.14
N VAL A 29 -10.59 -3.60 -3.10
CA VAL A 29 -9.53 -2.58 -3.07
C VAL A 29 -8.50 -2.95 -2.00
N CYS A 30 -7.39 -3.56 -2.40
CA CYS A 30 -6.27 -3.89 -1.51
C CYS A 30 -5.16 -2.83 -1.51
N SER A 31 -5.52 -1.57 -1.80
CA SER A 31 -4.59 -0.44 -1.83
C SER A 31 -3.91 -0.21 -0.47
N VAL A 32 -2.66 0.26 -0.52
CA VAL A 32 -1.89 0.73 0.63
C VAL A 32 -2.54 1.95 1.28
N SER A 33 -3.24 2.78 0.52
CA SER A 33 -4.03 3.91 1.05
C SER A 33 -5.19 3.43 1.92
N GLU A 34 -5.37 4.02 3.10
CA GLU A 34 -6.48 3.70 4.01
C GLU A 34 -7.83 4.33 3.63
N HIS A 35 -7.91 5.11 2.54
CA HIS A 35 -9.12 5.86 2.17
C HIS A 35 -10.36 5.00 1.88
N LEU A 36 -10.19 3.85 1.23
CA LEU A 36 -11.31 2.96 0.92
C LEU A 36 -11.33 1.71 1.79
N SER A 37 -10.17 1.16 2.11
CA SER A 37 -10.04 -0.06 2.91
C SER A 37 -9.34 0.28 4.23
N PRO A 38 -10.01 0.87 5.23
CA PRO A 38 -9.33 1.43 6.39
C PRO A 38 -8.66 0.35 7.27
N GLY A 39 -7.63 0.75 8.02
CA GLY A 39 -7.17 -0.03 9.17
C GLY A 39 -8.16 0.02 10.34
N PRO A 40 -7.87 -0.66 11.47
CA PRO A 40 -8.73 -0.63 12.64
C PRO A 40 -8.92 0.79 13.17
N PRO A 41 -10.12 1.14 13.66
CA PRO A 41 -10.32 2.43 14.30
C PRO A 41 -9.38 2.59 15.50
N ASP A 42 -8.95 3.83 15.76
CA ASP A 42 -8.10 4.21 16.91
C ASP A 42 -6.73 3.49 16.97
N ARG A 43 -6.29 2.88 15.85
CA ARG A 43 -5.02 2.14 15.78
C ARG A 43 -3.79 2.99 16.13
N PHE A 44 -3.88 4.30 15.90
CA PHE A 44 -2.83 5.26 16.23
C PHE A 44 -2.82 5.65 17.71
N ASP A 45 -3.98 5.65 18.39
CA ASP A 45 -4.08 6.00 19.81
C ASP A 45 -3.35 4.99 20.71
N ARG A 46 -3.11 3.79 20.19
CA ARG A 46 -2.36 2.74 20.89
C ARG A 46 -0.84 2.91 20.81
N LEU A 47 -0.33 3.76 19.91
CA LEU A 47 1.10 4.12 19.77
C LEU A 47 2.07 2.92 19.66
N VAL A 48 1.62 1.81 19.08
CA VAL A 48 2.45 0.60 18.82
C VAL A 48 2.83 0.42 17.35
N HIS A 49 2.53 1.40 16.50
CA HIS A 49 2.95 1.41 15.10
C HIS A 49 4.42 1.84 14.99
N ASN A 50 5.09 1.43 13.92
CA ASN A 50 6.42 1.90 13.57
C ASN A 50 6.36 3.32 12.95
N THR A 51 7.53 3.86 12.61
CA THR A 51 7.67 5.22 12.09
C THR A 51 7.02 5.45 10.72
N ALA A 52 6.75 4.37 9.96
CA ALA A 52 5.98 4.40 8.72
C ALA A 52 4.46 4.23 8.92
N GLY A 53 3.98 4.20 10.16
CA GLY A 53 2.55 4.06 10.46
C GLY A 53 1.99 2.64 10.27
N ALA A 54 2.86 1.64 10.07
CA ALA A 54 2.55 0.22 9.98
C ALA A 54 3.04 -0.52 11.23
N TYR A 55 3.10 -1.86 11.22
CA TYR A 55 3.55 -2.66 12.37
C TYR A 55 4.70 -3.59 12.01
N ASP A 56 5.72 -3.71 12.86
CA ASP A 56 6.90 -4.53 12.55
C ASP A 56 6.64 -6.05 12.58
N THR A 57 5.54 -6.48 13.21
CA THR A 57 5.16 -7.90 13.30
C THR A 57 3.65 -8.10 13.11
N GLU A 58 3.26 -9.29 12.64
CA GLU A 58 1.84 -9.68 12.56
C GLU A 58 1.14 -9.59 13.91
N ALA A 59 1.84 -9.97 14.99
CA ALA A 59 1.29 -9.94 16.33
C ALA A 59 0.93 -8.51 16.75
N LEU A 60 1.78 -7.52 16.42
CA LEU A 60 1.49 -6.10 16.66
C LEU A 60 0.33 -5.61 15.80
N ALA A 61 0.30 -5.96 14.50
CA ALA A 61 -0.81 -5.60 13.62
C ALA A 61 -2.15 -6.17 14.09
N TRP A 62 -2.17 -7.41 14.59
CA TRP A 62 -3.37 -8.02 15.17
C TRP A 62 -3.70 -7.53 16.58
N SER A 63 -2.75 -6.94 17.31
CA SER A 63 -2.98 -6.43 18.66
C SER A 63 -3.88 -5.19 18.68
N VAL A 64 -3.96 -4.46 17.56
CA VAL A 64 -4.81 -3.28 17.41
C VAL A 64 -6.20 -3.60 16.88
N VAL A 65 -6.44 -4.83 16.41
CA VAL A 65 -7.76 -5.30 15.96
C VAL A 65 -8.47 -6.01 17.14
N PRO A 66 -9.69 -5.60 17.53
CA PRO A 66 -10.48 -6.34 18.52
C PRO A 66 -10.66 -7.80 18.10
N GLU A 67 -10.44 -8.75 19.01
CA GLU A 67 -10.45 -10.19 18.68
C GLU A 67 -11.76 -10.64 18.02
N ALA A 68 -12.89 -10.12 18.49
CA ALA A 68 -14.22 -10.40 17.95
C ALA A 68 -14.43 -9.88 16.51
N GLU A 69 -13.62 -8.94 16.05
CA GLU A 69 -13.73 -8.30 14.73
C GLU A 69 -12.68 -8.78 13.74
N ARG A 70 -11.68 -9.58 14.17
CA ARG A 70 -10.53 -9.97 13.33
C ARG A 70 -10.91 -10.63 12.01
N SER A 71 -12.03 -11.35 11.96
CA SER A 71 -12.52 -11.99 10.73
C SER A 71 -12.97 -11.00 9.65
N ALA A 72 -13.22 -9.73 10.01
CA ALA A 72 -13.57 -8.67 9.07
C ALA A 72 -12.33 -7.98 8.46
N TYR A 73 -11.13 -8.32 8.92
CA TYR A 73 -9.87 -7.73 8.45
C TYR A 73 -9.01 -8.74 7.72
N THR A 74 -8.28 -8.25 6.73
CA THR A 74 -7.22 -9.01 6.03
C THR A 74 -5.87 -8.40 6.40
N LEU A 75 -4.90 -9.24 6.74
CA LEU A 75 -3.54 -8.79 7.04
C LEU A 75 -2.71 -8.73 5.76
N PHE A 76 -2.12 -7.57 5.51
CA PHE A 76 -1.14 -7.36 4.44
C PHE A 76 0.24 -7.10 5.02
N ALA A 77 1.26 -7.40 4.23
CA ALA A 77 2.62 -6.95 4.41
C ALA A 77 2.99 -6.02 3.25
N TYR A 78 3.82 -5.01 3.52
CA TYR A 78 4.22 -4.03 2.52
C TYR A 78 5.73 -3.98 2.36
N ARG A 79 6.19 -3.92 1.11
CA ARG A 79 7.57 -3.55 0.77
C ARG A 79 7.57 -2.32 -0.12
N ALA A 80 8.36 -1.31 0.21
CA ALA A 80 8.50 -0.13 -0.63
C ALA A 80 9.76 -0.23 -1.47
N MET A 81 9.64 0.13 -2.75
CA MET A 81 10.78 0.22 -3.66
C MET A 81 11.67 1.39 -3.25
N CYS A 82 13.00 1.22 -3.28
CA CYS A 82 13.98 2.25 -2.90
C CYS A 82 14.17 3.34 -3.98
N VAL A 83 13.07 3.85 -4.51
CA VAL A 83 13.01 4.90 -5.52
C VAL A 83 11.82 5.80 -5.21
N ARG A 84 12.05 7.11 -5.20
CA ARG A 84 11.01 8.13 -5.09
C ARG A 84 10.80 8.81 -6.44
N PHE A 85 9.56 9.11 -6.76
CA PHE A 85 9.17 9.83 -7.98
C PHE A 85 8.62 11.20 -7.60
N ASP A 86 9.19 12.25 -8.16
CA ASP A 86 8.77 13.63 -7.90
C ASP A 86 9.06 14.52 -9.12
N GLY A 87 8.17 15.46 -9.41
CA GLY A 87 8.29 16.36 -10.57
C GLY A 87 8.41 15.66 -11.94
N GLY A 88 7.94 14.42 -12.07
CA GLY A 88 8.11 13.58 -13.27
C GLY A 88 9.48 12.92 -13.44
N ASP A 89 10.38 13.09 -12.46
CA ASP A 89 11.69 12.44 -12.38
C ASP A 89 11.68 11.32 -11.32
N SER A 90 12.82 10.64 -11.16
CA SER A 90 13.02 9.61 -10.14
C SER A 90 14.39 9.71 -9.50
N GLU A 91 14.47 9.52 -8.19
CA GLU A 91 15.70 9.54 -7.42
C GLU A 91 15.81 8.35 -6.47
N PRO A 92 17.04 7.93 -6.08
CA PRO A 92 17.21 6.96 -5.01
C PRO A 92 16.55 7.44 -3.72
N TRP A 93 15.82 6.56 -3.06
CA TRP A 93 15.15 6.84 -1.80
C TRP A 93 15.27 5.64 -0.86
N SER A 94 15.40 5.91 0.44
CA SER A 94 15.53 4.88 1.46
C SER A 94 14.41 5.03 2.47
N PRO A 95 13.45 4.09 2.53
CA PRO A 95 12.44 4.07 3.59
C PRO A 95 13.06 4.10 4.98
N ALA A 96 14.21 3.46 5.18
CA ALA A 96 14.88 3.39 6.47
C ALA A 96 15.47 4.74 6.93
N ASP A 97 15.80 5.63 5.99
CA ASP A 97 16.32 6.96 6.31
C ASP A 97 15.19 7.92 6.71
N GLU A 98 14.04 7.84 6.05
CA GLU A 98 12.86 8.69 6.37
C GLU A 98 12.02 8.14 7.52
N TRP A 99 11.96 6.82 7.65
CA TRP A 99 11.29 6.11 8.74
C TRP A 99 12.33 5.33 9.55
N PRO A 100 13.03 6.01 10.48
CA PRO A 100 14.08 5.35 11.25
C PRO A 100 13.49 4.24 12.13
N GLY A 101 14.23 3.14 12.22
CA GLY A 101 13.86 2.00 13.07
C GLY A 101 12.94 0.96 12.43
N LEU A 102 12.66 1.06 11.12
CA LEU A 102 11.98 -0.02 10.40
C LEU A 102 12.72 -1.36 10.59
N SER A 103 11.95 -2.41 10.88
CA SER A 103 12.50 -3.76 10.97
C SER A 103 13.05 -4.19 9.61
N ALA A 104 14.36 -4.42 9.51
CA ALA A 104 14.98 -4.89 8.27
C ALA A 104 14.66 -6.37 7.96
N VAL A 105 14.00 -7.10 8.88
CA VAL A 105 13.85 -8.55 8.79
C VAL A 105 12.44 -8.96 9.22
N ALA A 106 11.56 -9.11 8.25
CA ALA A 106 10.32 -9.87 8.40
C ALA A 106 10.42 -11.18 7.61
N ASP A 107 10.02 -12.29 8.21
CA ASP A 107 9.86 -13.55 7.47
C ASP A 107 8.57 -13.49 6.63
N LEU A 108 8.75 -13.18 5.35
CA LEU A 108 7.67 -13.12 4.36
C LEU A 108 7.60 -14.38 3.49
N SER A 109 8.25 -15.48 3.88
CA SER A 109 8.31 -16.72 3.07
C SER A 109 6.94 -17.35 2.77
N THR A 110 5.93 -17.03 3.58
CA THR A 110 4.54 -17.49 3.42
C THR A 110 3.64 -16.45 2.75
N TYR A 111 4.17 -15.29 2.41
CA TYR A 111 3.43 -14.24 1.71
C TYR A 111 3.74 -14.32 0.21
N VAL A 112 2.73 -14.00 -0.58
CA VAL A 112 2.85 -13.83 -2.03
C VAL A 112 2.57 -12.38 -2.38
N SER A 113 3.28 -11.86 -3.37
CA SER A 113 2.93 -10.58 -3.98
C SER A 113 1.57 -10.72 -4.67
N ILE A 114 0.67 -9.78 -4.40
CA ILE A 114 -0.63 -9.67 -5.09
C ILE A 114 -0.69 -8.44 -6.01
N GLY A 115 0.45 -7.78 -6.22
CA GLY A 115 0.59 -6.62 -7.09
C GLY A 115 1.26 -5.44 -6.39
N TYR A 116 1.31 -4.33 -7.13
CA TYR A 116 1.93 -3.08 -6.73
C TYR A 116 0.88 -1.98 -6.67
N ASP A 117 0.95 -1.19 -5.61
CA ASP A 117 0.27 0.08 -5.49
C ASP A 117 1.25 1.23 -5.75
N ILE A 118 0.69 2.39 -6.11
CA ILE A 118 1.42 3.64 -6.27
C ILE A 118 0.78 4.63 -5.33
N VAL A 119 1.54 5.09 -4.34
CA VAL A 119 1.03 5.94 -3.26
C VAL A 119 1.89 7.17 -3.06
N ASN A 120 1.26 8.29 -2.72
CA ASN A 120 1.98 9.49 -2.36
C ASN A 120 2.24 9.59 -0.85
N THR A 121 3.08 10.56 -0.48
CA THR A 121 3.32 10.97 0.92
C THR A 121 3.12 12.47 1.09
N SER A 122 2.23 13.10 0.30
CA SER A 122 2.08 14.56 0.25
C SER A 122 1.32 15.16 1.43
N ILE A 123 0.41 14.39 2.04
CA ILE A 123 -0.40 14.83 3.18
C ILE A 123 -0.06 13.93 4.37
N GLY A 124 0.84 14.39 5.23
CA GLY A 124 1.19 13.72 6.47
C GLY A 124 2.60 13.11 6.46
N MET A 125 2.81 12.09 7.30
CA MET A 125 4.12 11.47 7.53
C MET A 125 4.24 10.07 6.90
N TRP A 126 3.15 9.52 6.36
CA TRP A 126 3.04 8.13 5.88
C TRP A 126 2.44 8.08 4.48
N PHE A 127 2.31 6.88 3.93
CA PHE A 127 1.55 6.67 2.69
C PHE A 127 0.12 7.18 2.85
N ASP A 128 -0.34 7.96 1.87
CA ASP A 128 -1.61 8.66 1.91
C ASP A 128 -2.53 8.17 0.78
N CYS A 129 -2.61 8.88 -0.34
CA CYS A 129 -3.50 8.58 -1.45
C CYS A 129 -2.90 7.53 -2.40
N SER A 130 -3.77 6.65 -2.92
CA SER A 130 -3.48 5.78 -4.07
C SER A 130 -4.32 6.22 -5.25
N PRO A 131 -3.72 6.80 -6.32
CA PRO A 131 -4.48 7.27 -7.47
C PRO A 131 -5.28 6.18 -8.18
N LEU A 132 -4.82 4.92 -8.12
CA LEU A 132 -5.52 3.76 -8.68
C LEU A 132 -6.98 3.74 -8.24
N SER A 133 -7.21 4.00 -6.96
CA SER A 133 -8.54 3.99 -6.35
C SER A 133 -9.10 5.38 -6.05
N CYS A 134 -8.30 6.32 -5.56
CA CYS A 134 -8.73 7.66 -5.15
C CYS A 134 -9.13 8.54 -6.34
N ASN A 135 -8.45 8.41 -7.48
CA ASN A 135 -8.75 9.18 -8.70
C ASN A 135 -9.35 8.33 -9.82
N SER A 136 -9.78 7.10 -9.53
CA SER A 136 -10.38 6.19 -10.52
C SER A 136 -9.48 5.81 -11.69
N ILE A 137 -8.16 5.88 -11.52
CA ILE A 137 -7.20 5.46 -12.55
C ILE A 137 -7.37 3.97 -12.90
N ALA A 138 -7.87 3.15 -11.97
CA ALA A 138 -8.23 1.75 -12.23
C ALA A 138 -9.31 1.55 -13.32
N GLU A 139 -10.07 2.58 -13.70
CA GLU A 139 -10.99 2.51 -14.85
C GLU A 139 -10.29 2.71 -16.20
N GLU A 140 -9.10 3.30 -16.20
CA GLU A 140 -8.37 3.74 -17.40
C GLU A 140 -7.14 2.87 -17.68
N HIS A 141 -6.55 2.31 -16.63
CA HIS A 141 -5.35 1.48 -16.69
C HIS A 141 -5.61 0.05 -16.23
N PRO A 142 -4.92 -0.95 -16.82
CA PRO A 142 -5.05 -2.34 -16.39
C PRO A 142 -4.60 -2.51 -14.93
N VAL A 143 -5.54 -2.91 -14.08
CA VAL A 143 -5.32 -3.38 -12.71
C VAL A 143 -5.82 -4.82 -12.60
N ASN A 144 -5.32 -5.56 -11.62
CA ASN A 144 -5.83 -6.88 -11.27
C ASN A 144 -7.10 -6.78 -10.39
N ALA A 145 -7.64 -7.93 -9.99
CA ALA A 145 -8.88 -8.01 -9.22
C ALA A 145 -8.84 -7.24 -7.87
N HIS A 146 -7.65 -6.94 -7.35
CA HIS A 146 -7.42 -6.28 -6.06
C HIS A 146 -7.18 -4.77 -6.18
N CYS A 147 -7.41 -4.18 -7.36
CA CYS A 147 -7.10 -2.78 -7.65
C CYS A 147 -5.59 -2.44 -7.56
N LEU A 148 -4.75 -3.39 -7.96
CA LEU A 148 -3.28 -3.26 -7.98
C LEU A 148 -2.73 -3.50 -9.38
N ILE A 149 -1.51 -3.04 -9.65
CA ILE A 149 -0.79 -3.32 -10.91
C ILE A 149 0.00 -4.62 -10.76
N ASP A 150 -0.14 -5.57 -11.68
CA ASP A 150 0.61 -6.85 -11.62
C ASP A 150 2.10 -6.70 -11.95
N ASP A 151 2.44 -5.76 -12.83
CA ASP A 151 3.78 -5.60 -13.38
C ASP A 151 4.52 -4.40 -12.77
N LEU A 152 5.72 -4.65 -12.24
CA LEU A 152 6.53 -3.63 -11.58
C LEU A 152 7.01 -2.53 -12.54
N GLU A 153 7.30 -2.86 -13.79
CA GLU A 153 7.74 -1.87 -14.79
C GLU A 153 6.59 -0.93 -15.14
N VAL A 154 5.37 -1.48 -15.28
CA VAL A 154 4.15 -0.67 -15.46
C VAL A 154 3.89 0.22 -14.24
N ALA A 155 3.98 -0.31 -13.02
CA ALA A 155 3.78 0.47 -11.80
C ALA A 155 4.80 1.61 -11.68
N THR A 156 6.07 1.33 -12.00
CA THR A 156 7.15 2.32 -12.05
C THR A 156 6.91 3.40 -13.09
N GLY A 157 6.45 3.02 -14.29
CA GLY A 157 6.10 3.96 -15.34
C GLY A 157 4.98 4.90 -14.93
N LEU A 158 3.91 4.36 -14.33
CA LEU A 158 2.78 5.14 -13.82
C LEU A 158 3.17 6.06 -12.66
N ALA A 159 4.02 5.61 -11.73
CA ALA A 159 4.52 6.45 -10.65
C ALA A 159 5.25 7.70 -11.18
N ARG A 160 6.05 7.55 -12.25
CA ARG A 160 6.69 8.69 -12.92
C ARG A 160 5.67 9.63 -13.57
N VAL A 161 4.60 9.10 -14.16
CA VAL A 161 3.53 9.91 -14.74
C VAL A 161 2.78 10.68 -13.65
N PHE A 162 2.39 10.02 -12.56
CA PHE A 162 1.64 10.65 -11.46
C PHE A 162 2.46 11.71 -10.73
N ALA A 163 3.78 11.53 -10.65
CA ALA A 163 4.69 12.53 -10.08
C ALA A 163 4.81 13.82 -10.90
N ASN A 164 4.24 13.89 -12.11
CA ASN A 164 4.26 15.12 -12.91
C ASN A 164 3.14 16.08 -12.44
N ASP A 165 3.45 17.37 -12.27
CA ASP A 165 2.46 18.39 -11.86
C ASP A 165 1.23 18.50 -12.79
N GLY A 166 1.35 18.04 -14.04
CA GLY A 166 0.25 17.99 -15.00
C GLY A 166 -0.63 16.73 -14.89
N ALA A 167 -0.28 15.78 -14.01
CA ALA A 167 -1.10 14.62 -13.75
C ALA A 167 -2.35 15.02 -12.97
N HIS A 168 -3.52 14.57 -13.41
CA HIS A 168 -4.80 14.89 -12.77
C HIS A 168 -5.07 13.97 -11.57
N VAL A 169 -4.08 13.81 -10.70
CA VAL A 169 -4.07 12.96 -9.49
C VAL A 169 -3.53 13.78 -8.31
N GLU A 170 -3.47 13.19 -7.11
CA GLU A 170 -2.92 13.91 -5.95
C GLU A 170 -1.45 14.35 -6.15
N PRO A 171 -0.98 15.41 -5.46
CA PRO A 171 0.42 15.80 -5.56
C PRO A 171 1.36 14.70 -5.02
N GLY A 172 2.57 14.62 -5.58
CA GLY A 172 3.63 13.75 -5.10
C GLY A 172 4.30 14.24 -3.80
N PRO A 173 5.41 13.60 -3.39
CA PRO A 173 6.12 12.57 -4.13
C PRO A 173 5.41 11.21 -4.07
N TYR A 174 5.66 10.38 -5.10
CA TYR A 174 5.10 9.04 -5.25
C TYR A 174 6.12 7.94 -5.00
N HIS A 175 5.61 6.80 -4.52
CA HIS A 175 6.35 5.59 -4.20
C HIS A 175 5.63 4.38 -4.77
N VAL A 176 6.39 3.38 -5.22
CA VAL A 176 5.85 2.07 -5.60
C VAL A 176 5.94 1.14 -4.40
N VAL A 177 4.82 0.57 -4.00
CA VAL A 177 4.72 -0.31 -2.84
C VAL A 177 4.15 -1.64 -3.28
N GLU A 178 4.91 -2.71 -3.04
CA GLU A 178 4.44 -4.06 -3.24
C GLU A 178 3.53 -4.47 -2.09
N VAL A 179 2.35 -4.98 -2.45
CA VAL A 179 1.37 -5.49 -1.51
C VAL A 179 1.49 -7.00 -1.47
N LEU A 180 1.74 -7.54 -0.28
CA LEU A 180 1.85 -8.97 -0.09
C LEU A 180 0.73 -9.47 0.82
N TRP A 181 0.21 -10.64 0.49
CA TRP A 181 -0.85 -11.31 1.24
C TRP A 181 -0.46 -12.77 1.47
N ARG A 182 -0.90 -13.34 2.60
CA ARG A 182 -0.78 -14.77 2.88
C ARG A 182 -2.07 -15.46 2.41
N PRO A 183 -2.02 -16.29 1.35
CA PRO A 183 -3.17 -17.10 0.97
C PRO A 183 -3.55 -18.00 2.14
N SER A 184 -4.84 -18.15 2.42
CA SER A 184 -5.28 -19.19 3.35
C SER A 184 -4.82 -20.54 2.80
N SER A 185 -4.09 -21.31 3.59
CA SER A 185 -3.81 -22.72 3.29
C SER A 185 -5.15 -23.36 2.98
N ALA A 186 -5.36 -23.85 1.75
CA ALA A 186 -6.56 -24.59 1.42
C ALA A 186 -6.64 -25.79 2.37
N SER A 187 -7.57 -25.73 3.32
CA SER A 187 -7.91 -26.83 4.24
C SER A 187 -8.57 -27.98 3.48
#